data_AF-A0A7W0SW68-F1
#
_entry.id   AF-A0A7W0SW68-F1
#
_cell.length_a   1.000
_cell.length_b   1.000
_cell.length_c   1.000
_cell.angle_alpha   90.00
_cell.angle_beta   90.00
_cell.angle_gamma   90.00
#
_symmetry.space_group_name_H-M   'P 1'
#
loop_
_entity.id
_entity.type
_entity.pdbx_description
1 polymer ?
#
loop_
_entity_poly.entity_id
_entity_poly.type
_entity_poly.pdbx_seq_one_letter_code
_entity_poly.pdbx_strand_id
1 'polypeptide(L)'
;EAMLAGPLEIAVGGPSGPARDELASVARAATSPGAVSVVGEPDAAEVPLLEGRTTRTSPVAAFVCRGFVCEAPISDPFALSAAVRAHRRP
;
A
#
# COMPACT_ATOMS: atom_id res chain seq x y z
N GLU A 1 1.19 -12.83 -22.54
CA GLU A 1 1.01 -11.51 -21.92
C GLU A 1 1.36 -11.53 -20.43
N ALA A 2 2.63 -11.79 -20.11
CA ALA A 2 3.11 -11.99 -18.72
C ALA A 2 4.21 -10.99 -18.33
N MET A 3 4.38 -9.91 -19.11
CA MET A 3 5.40 -8.88 -18.91
C MET A 3 4.82 -7.48 -18.69
N LEU A 4 3.55 -7.36 -18.27
CA LEU A 4 2.87 -6.07 -18.06
C LEU A 4 2.47 -5.81 -16.60
N ALA A 5 2.48 -6.82 -15.75
CA ALA A 5 2.34 -6.62 -14.32
C ALA A 5 3.72 -6.28 -13.75
N GLY A 6 4.04 -4.99 -13.72
CA GLY A 6 5.19 -4.48 -12.96
C GLY A 6 5.13 -4.92 -11.48
N PRO A 7 6.17 -4.58 -10.70
CA PRO A 7 6.26 -5.00 -9.29
C PRO A 7 5.01 -4.60 -8.48
N LEU A 8 4.74 -5.37 -7.42
CA LEU A 8 3.72 -4.99 -6.45
C LEU A 8 4.17 -3.72 -5.71
N GLU A 9 3.35 -2.67 -5.77
CA GLU A 9 3.64 -1.40 -5.10
C GLU A 9 2.68 -1.21 -3.92
N ILE A 10 3.20 -0.94 -2.73
CA ILE A 10 2.40 -0.74 -1.52
C ILE A 10 2.70 0.63 -0.91
N ALA A 11 1.72 1.53 -0.88
CA ALA A 11 1.85 2.84 -0.26
C ALA A 11 1.09 2.86 1.07
N VAL A 12 1.73 3.25 2.17
CA VAL A 12 1.09 3.45 3.48
C VAL A 12 1.13 4.94 3.81
N GLY A 13 -0.05 5.55 3.89
CA GLY A 13 -0.24 6.96 4.19
C GLY A 13 -0.96 7.16 5.52
N GLY A 14 -0.57 8.19 6.28
CA GLY A 14 -1.26 8.61 7.49
C GLY A 14 -0.30 9.16 8.55
N PRO A 15 -0.83 9.73 9.65
CA PRO A 15 -0.02 10.21 10.76
C PRO A 15 0.82 9.06 11.33
N SER A 16 2.04 9.41 11.74
CA SER A 16 2.94 8.54 12.49
C SER A 16 2.25 8.00 13.76
N GLY A 17 2.41 6.70 14.02
CA GLY A 17 1.77 6.04 15.16
C GLY A 17 1.55 4.54 14.92
N PRO A 18 1.04 3.83 15.94
CA PRO A 18 0.96 2.37 15.93
C PRO A 18 0.18 1.81 14.75
N ALA A 19 -0.92 2.46 14.36
CA ALA A 19 -1.73 2.03 13.20
C ALA A 19 -0.93 2.08 11.89
N ARG A 20 -0.11 3.12 11.68
CA ARG A 20 0.77 3.22 10.50
C ARG A 20 1.88 2.19 10.56
N ASP A 21 2.45 1.97 11.74
CA ASP A 21 3.54 1.01 11.94
C ASP A 21 3.08 -0.43 11.69
N GLU A 22 1.87 -0.78 12.08
CA GLU A 22 1.26 -2.09 11.80
C GLU A 22 1.08 -2.33 10.30
N LEU A 23 0.50 -1.37 9.56
CA LEU A 23 0.36 -1.49 8.10
C LEU A 23 1.72 -1.51 7.40
N ALA A 24 2.67 -0.70 7.86
CA ALA A 24 4.03 -0.69 7.34
C ALA A 24 4.77 -2.02 7.60
N SER A 25 4.54 -2.66 8.74
CA SER A 25 5.06 -3.99 9.04
C SER A 25 4.54 -5.04 8.04
N VAL A 26 3.23 -5.03 7.75
CA VAL A 26 2.63 -5.92 6.76
C VAL A 26 3.18 -5.65 5.35
N ALA A 27 3.35 -4.38 4.97
CA ALA A 27 3.94 -4.00 3.69
C ALA A 27 5.39 -4.49 3.56
N ARG A 28 6.21 -4.37 4.61
CA ARG A 28 7.60 -4.88 4.62
C ARG A 28 7.67 -6.40 4.60
N ALA A 29 6.69 -7.08 5.20
CA ALA A 29 6.55 -8.53 5.14
C ALA A 29 6.05 -9.02 3.76
N ALA A 30 5.79 -8.12 2.80
CA ALA A 30 5.47 -8.49 1.44
C ALA A 30 6.69 -9.06 0.69
N THR A 31 6.92 -10.36 0.80
CA THR A 31 8.05 -11.08 0.17
C THR A 31 7.91 -11.30 -1.35
N SER A 32 7.27 -10.39 -2.10
CA SER A 32 7.16 -10.53 -3.56
C SER A 32 8.44 -10.00 -4.22
N PRO A 33 9.09 -10.76 -5.14
CA PRO A 33 10.31 -10.29 -5.80
C PRO A 33 10.03 -8.97 -6.55
N GLY A 34 10.79 -7.93 -6.22
CA GLY A 34 10.63 -6.60 -6.81
C GLY A 34 9.59 -5.71 -6.14
N ALA A 35 8.89 -6.15 -5.09
CA ALA A 35 7.91 -5.31 -4.40
C ALA A 35 8.54 -4.04 -3.82
N VAL A 36 7.86 -2.91 -4.02
CA VAL A 36 8.25 -1.60 -3.51
C VAL A 36 7.24 -1.17 -2.46
N SER A 37 7.72 -0.71 -1.30
CA SER A 37 6.85 -0.10 -0.29
C SER A 37 7.29 1.31 0.05
N VAL A 38 6.33 2.21 0.16
CA VAL A 38 6.54 3.61 0.56
C VAL A 38 5.65 3.90 1.77
N VAL A 39 6.22 4.53 2.80
CA VAL A 39 5.53 4.79 4.07
C VAL A 39 5.74 6.26 4.42
N GLY A 40 4.69 7.08 4.34
CA GLY A 40 4.79 8.54 4.46
C GLY A 40 3.55 9.18 5.08
N GLU A 41 3.67 10.46 5.43
CA GLU A 41 2.50 11.28 5.74
C GLU A 41 1.71 11.56 4.45
N PRO A 42 0.37 11.66 4.49
CA PRO A 42 -0.47 11.78 3.30
C PRO A 42 -0.22 13.07 2.49
N ASP A 43 0.35 14.10 3.12
CA ASP A 43 0.71 15.40 2.54
C ASP A 43 2.23 15.60 2.36
N ALA A 44 3.04 14.55 2.53
CA ALA A 44 4.44 14.63 2.14
C ALA A 44 4.49 14.69 0.60
N ALA A 45 4.72 15.89 0.08
CA ALA A 45 4.69 16.30 -1.33
C ALA A 45 5.64 15.54 -2.29
N GLU A 46 6.15 14.38 -1.90
CA GLU A 46 7.14 13.57 -2.63
C GLU A 46 6.52 12.32 -3.30
N VAL A 47 5.21 12.08 -3.16
CA VAL A 47 4.53 10.93 -3.79
C VAL A 47 3.25 11.36 -4.52
N PRO A 48 3.29 11.55 -5.86
CA PRO A 48 2.10 11.86 -6.67
C PRO A 48 0.96 10.82 -6.54
N LEU A 49 1.26 9.62 -6.05
CA LEU A 49 0.28 8.58 -5.75
C LEU A 49 -0.55 8.84 -4.48
N LEU A 50 -0.22 9.81 -3.62
CA LEU A 50 -0.99 10.06 -2.39
C LEU A 50 -1.88 11.30 -2.47
N GLU A 51 -1.69 12.13 -3.49
CA GLU A 51 -2.49 13.34 -3.70
C GLU A 51 -3.98 12.98 -3.86
N GLY A 52 -4.83 13.49 -2.96
CA GLY A 52 -6.28 13.24 -2.97
C GLY A 52 -6.72 11.85 -2.48
N ARG A 53 -5.80 10.98 -2.02
CA ARG A 53 -6.11 9.63 -1.51
C ARG A 53 -6.27 9.60 0.00
N THR A 54 -7.04 10.54 0.55
CA THR A 54 -7.48 10.49 1.95
C THR A 54 -8.66 9.54 2.08
N THR A 55 -8.58 8.56 2.95
CA THR A 55 -9.76 7.78 3.35
C THR A 55 -10.66 8.65 4.22
N ARG A 56 -11.95 8.71 3.88
CA ARG A 56 -12.96 9.43 4.66
C ARG A 56 -13.24 8.76 6.02
N THR A 57 -12.76 7.53 6.22
CA THR A 57 -13.09 6.64 7.33
C THR A 57 -11.92 6.34 8.27
N SER A 58 -10.67 6.58 7.88
CA SER A 58 -9.48 6.35 8.72
C SER A 58 -8.39 7.35 8.40
N PRO A 59 -7.65 7.89 9.40
CA PRO A 59 -6.50 8.77 9.13
C PRO A 59 -5.31 8.01 8.54
N VAL A 60 -5.27 6.67 8.66
CA VAL A 60 -4.19 5.81 8.17
C VAL A 60 -4.76 4.77 7.20
N ALA A 61 -4.11 4.58 6.04
CA ALA A 61 -4.44 3.52 5.09
C ALA A 61 -3.23 3.06 4.28
N ALA A 62 -3.33 1.84 3.78
CA ALA A 62 -2.46 1.26 2.78
C ALA A 62 -3.18 1.14 1.44
N PHE A 63 -2.42 1.30 0.36
CA PHE A 63 -2.86 1.15 -1.02
C PHE A 63 -1.99 0.10 -1.68
N VAL A 64 -2.62 -0.88 -2.33
CA VAL A 64 -1.92 -1.88 -3.13
C VAL A 64 -2.14 -1.54 -4.60
N CYS A 65 -1.06 -1.27 -5.30
CA CYS A 65 -1.08 -0.79 -6.68
C CYS A 65 -0.42 -1.79 -7.64
N ARG A 66 -0.98 -1.89 -8.85
CA ARG A 66 -0.45 -2.68 -9.97
C ARG A 66 -0.70 -1.95 -11.28
N GLY A 67 0.35 -1.67 -12.03
CA GLY A 67 0.23 -1.06 -13.35
C GLY A 67 -0.55 0.27 -13.32
N PHE A 68 -0.20 1.16 -12.38
CA PHE A 68 -0.84 2.47 -12.17
C PHE A 68 -2.28 2.45 -11.63
N VAL A 69 -2.83 1.28 -11.31
CA VAL A 69 -4.15 1.13 -10.68
C VAL A 69 -3.98 0.69 -9.23
N CYS A 70 -4.57 1.43 -8.29
CA CYS A 70 -4.57 1.07 -6.87
C CYS A 70 -5.95 0.55 -6.45
N GLU A 71 -5.96 -0.43 -5.56
CA GLU A 71 -7.18 -0.87 -4.88
C GLU A 71 -7.72 0.18 -3.90
N ALA A 72 -8.93 -0.08 -3.39
CA ALA A 72 -9.50 0.73 -2.32
C ALA A 72 -8.57 0.79 -1.09
N PRO A 73 -8.53 1.92 -0.36
CA PRO A 73 -7.69 2.07 0.83
C PRO A 73 -8.01 1.00 1.88
N ILE A 74 -6.98 0.35 2.41
CA ILE A 74 -7.06 -0.68 3.44
C ILE A 74 -6.48 -0.15 4.74
N SER A 75 -7.30 -0.02 5.78
CA SER A 75 -6.86 0.40 7.12
C SER A 75 -6.64 -0.75 8.10
N ASP A 76 -7.03 -1.97 7.73
CA ASP A 76 -6.88 -3.17 8.56
C ASP A 76 -5.66 -4.01 8.14
N PRO A 77 -4.71 -4.31 9.06
CA PRO A 77 -3.52 -5.09 8.73
C PRO A 77 -3.79 -6.50 8.20
N PHE A 78 -4.87 -7.15 8.67
CA PHE A 78 -5.23 -8.50 8.24
C PHE A 78 -5.75 -8.50 6.80
N ALA A 79 -6.62 -7.55 6.46
CA ALA A 79 -7.11 -7.31 5.11
C ALA A 79 -5.97 -6.95 4.15
N LEU A 80 -5.01 -6.13 4.58
CA LEU A 80 -3.84 -5.78 3.77
C LEU A 80 -2.99 -7.02 3.47
N SER A 81 -2.78 -7.86 4.49
CA SER A 81 -2.03 -9.11 4.35
C SER A 81 -2.71 -10.08 3.37
N ALA A 82 -4.05 -10.13 3.36
CA ALA A 82 -4.82 -10.92 2.41
C ALA A 82 -4.72 -10.37 0.97
N ALA A 83 -4.84 -9.06 0.79
CA ALA A 83 -4.70 -8.40 -0.51
C ALA A 83 -3.31 -8.64 -1.11
N VAL A 84 -2.24 -8.43 -0.33
CA VAL A 84 -0.86 -8.70 -0.75
C VAL A 84 -0.67 -10.17 -1.16
N ARG A 85 -1.30 -11.13 -0.47
CA ARG A 85 -1.24 -12.55 -0.85
C ARG A 85 -2.01 -12.84 -2.14
N ALA A 86 -3.13 -12.17 -2.39
CA ALA A 86 -3.93 -12.35 -3.60
C ALA A 86 -3.15 -11.93 -4.87
N HIS A 87 -2.40 -10.83 -4.80
CA HIS A 87 -1.59 -10.32 -5.93
C HIS A 87 -0.33 -11.13 -6.23
N ARG A 88 0.06 -12.06 -5.36
CA ARG A 88 1.18 -12.99 -5.60
C ARG A 88 0.82 -14.12 -6.55
N ARG A 89 -0.45 -14.28 -6.95
CA ARG A 89 -0.86 -15.37 -7.83
C ARG A 89 -0.24 -15.17 -9.23
N PRO A 90 0.49 -16.18 -9.75
CA PRO A 90 1.17 -16.11 -11.03
C PRO A 90 0.21 -15.97 -12.21
#